data_AF-A0A5J4N8U8-F1
#
_entry.id   AF-A0A5J4N8U8-F1
#
_cell.length_a   1.000
_cell.length_b   1.000
_cell.length_c   1.000
_cell.angle_alpha   90.00
_cell.angle_beta   90.00
_cell.angle_gamma   90.00
#
_symmetry.space_group_name_H-M   'P 1'
#
loop_
_entity.id
_entity.type
_entity.pdbx_description
1 polymer ?
#
loop_
_entity_poly.entity_id
_entity_poly.type
_entity_poly.pdbx_seq_one_letter_code
_entity_poly.pdbx_strand_id
1 'polypeptide(L)'
;MSGSVPFDPWKTYYESPAEQLAIRERAKYRDAMKAEYRKKLTNPFQPPTGTMHDPALQRWYSARVTYAEYLQPSPKMGLLALGFFGTFGIIYGLIALNR
;
A
#
# COMPACT_ATOMS: atom_id res chain seq x y z
N MET A 1 8.22 24.75 -37.98
CA MET A 1 7.95 25.01 -36.55
C MET A 1 6.82 24.09 -36.11
N SER A 2 7.15 22.94 -35.52
CA SER A 2 6.16 21.99 -34.99
C SER A 2 5.70 22.50 -33.63
N GLY A 3 4.52 23.13 -33.58
CA GLY A 3 3.94 23.62 -32.34
C GLY A 3 3.32 22.47 -31.57
N SER A 4 4.03 21.91 -30.58
CA SER A 4 3.42 21.00 -29.61
C SER A 4 2.42 21.79 -28.78
N VAL A 5 1.14 21.41 -28.85
CA VAL A 5 0.08 21.95 -27.99
C VAL A 5 0.52 21.81 -26.52
N PRO A 6 0.40 22.85 -25.67
CA PRO A 6 0.73 22.74 -24.25
C PRO A 6 -0.09 21.63 -23.59
N PHE A 7 0.54 20.80 -22.76
CA PHE A 7 -0.15 19.80 -21.95
C PHE A 7 -1.17 20.51 -21.05
N ASP A 8 -2.46 20.36 -21.36
CA ASP A 8 -3.57 20.86 -20.55
C ASP A 8 -4.17 19.67 -19.79
N PRO A 9 -3.84 19.50 -18.49
CA PRO A 9 -4.30 18.35 -17.71
C PRO A 9 -5.83 18.26 -17.63
N TRP A 10 -6.55 19.35 -17.92
CA TRP A 10 -8.02 19.43 -17.90
C TRP A 10 -8.68 19.06 -19.23
N LYS A 11 -7.91 18.98 -20.32
CA LYS A 11 -8.38 18.56 -21.65
C LYS A 11 -7.79 17.24 -22.11
N THR A 12 -6.79 16.73 -21.39
CA THR A 12 -6.08 15.50 -21.78
C THR A 12 -6.85 14.23 -21.42
N TYR A 13 -7.73 14.29 -20.41
CA TYR A 13 -8.53 13.15 -19.98
C TYR A 13 -10.02 13.47 -20.12
N TYR A 14 -10.63 13.03 -21.21
CA TYR A 14 -12.09 12.92 -21.28
C TYR A 14 -12.50 11.72 -20.42
N GLU A 15 -12.65 11.94 -19.11
CA GLU A 15 -13.15 10.90 -18.21
C GLU A 15 -14.57 10.52 -18.62
N SER A 16 -14.79 9.23 -18.82
CA SER A 16 -16.13 8.70 -19.09
C SER A 16 -17.09 9.05 -17.95
N PRO A 17 -18.41 9.12 -18.19
CA PRO A 17 -19.38 9.37 -17.13
C PRO A 17 -19.25 8.40 -15.95
N ALA A 18 -18.83 7.16 -16.20
CA ALA A 18 -18.56 6.15 -15.18
C ALA A 18 -17.33 6.50 -14.32
N GLU A 19 -16.23 6.96 -14.92
CA GLU A 19 -15.03 7.37 -14.19
C GLU A 19 -15.29 8.60 -13.33
N GLN A 20 -16.05 9.58 -13.84
CA GLN A 20 -16.45 10.75 -13.07
C GLN A 20 -17.34 10.39 -11.87
N LEU A 21 -18.19 9.37 -12.00
CA LEU A 21 -18.96 8.83 -10.86
C LEU A 21 -18.02 8.19 -9.83
N ALA A 22 -17.10 7.34 -10.27
CA ALA A 22 -16.13 6.69 -9.38
C ALA A 22 -15.24 7.71 -8.64
N ILE A 23 -14.81 8.79 -9.30
CA ILE A 23 -14.03 9.87 -8.69
C ILE A 23 -14.85 10.61 -7.65
N ARG A 24 -16.11 10.94 -7.95
CA ARG A 24 -17.03 11.57 -6.99
C ARG A 24 -17.27 10.67 -5.77
N GLU A 25 -17.44 9.36 -5.97
CA GLU A 25 -17.58 8.41 -4.87
C GLU A 25 -16.33 8.35 -3.99
N ARG A 26 -15.14 8.25 -4.58
CA ARG A 26 -13.86 8.29 -3.84
C ARG A 26 -13.68 9.60 -3.07
N ALA A 27 -14.07 10.72 -3.66
CA ALA A 27 -14.02 12.02 -3.00
C ALA A 27 -14.94 12.06 -1.77
N LYS A 28 -16.18 11.56 -1.88
CA LYS A 28 -17.12 11.45 -0.75
C LYS A 28 -16.53 10.65 0.41
N TYR A 29 -15.93 9.49 0.14
CA TYR A 29 -15.29 8.67 1.19
C TYR A 29 -14.13 9.41 1.87
N ARG A 30 -13.28 10.08 1.09
CA ARG A 30 -12.17 10.87 1.62
C ARG A 30 -12.65 12.01 2.52
N ASP A 31 -13.71 12.69 2.11
CA ASP A 31 -14.25 13.82 2.86
C ASP A 31 -14.91 13.37 4.17
N ALA A 32 -15.60 12.21 4.16
CA ALA A 32 -16.12 11.58 5.37
C ALA A 32 -14.99 11.24 6.36
N MET A 33 -13.91 10.59 5.90
CA MET A 33 -12.74 10.27 6.74
C MET A 33 -12.10 11.53 7.34
N LYS A 34 -11.95 12.59 6.54
CA LYS A 34 -11.42 13.89 7.02
C LYS A 34 -12.36 14.55 8.04
N ALA A 35 -13.67 14.43 7.87
CA ALA A 35 -14.64 14.95 8.82
C ALA A 35 -14.54 14.24 10.18
N GLU A 36 -14.43 12.92 10.19
CA GLU A 36 -14.22 12.14 11.41
C GLU A 36 -12.91 12.51 12.12
N TYR A 37 -11.82 12.62 11.37
CA TYR A 37 -10.53 13.03 11.92
C TYR A 37 -10.60 14.42 12.56
N ARG A 38 -11.19 15.39 11.86
CA ARG A 38 -11.39 16.75 12.40
C ARG A 38 -12.25 16.73 13.67
N LYS A 39 -13.34 15.97 13.68
CA LYS A 39 -14.23 15.83 14.86
C LYS A 39 -13.46 15.35 16.09
N LYS A 40 -12.57 14.37 15.92
CA LYS A 40 -11.74 13.84 17.02
C LYS A 40 -10.66 14.84 17.44
N LEU A 41 -10.03 15.51 16.48
CA LEU A 41 -8.94 16.44 16.74
C LEU A 41 -9.40 17.71 17.46
N THR A 42 -10.55 18.26 17.07
CA THR A 42 -11.06 19.53 17.62
C THR A 42 -11.97 19.35 18.83
N ASN A 43 -12.11 18.14 19.37
CA ASN A 43 -12.97 17.90 20.53
C ASN A 43 -12.32 18.42 21.83
N PRO A 44 -12.88 19.44 22.50
CA PRO A 44 -12.29 20.02 23.70
C PRO A 44 -12.48 19.13 24.95
N PHE A 45 -13.45 18.22 24.96
CA PHE A 45 -13.75 17.37 26.12
C PHE A 45 -12.91 16.08 26.15
N GLN A 46 -12.44 15.65 24.99
CA GLN A 46 -11.56 14.49 24.84
C GLN A 46 -10.44 14.87 23.86
N PRO A 47 -9.50 15.72 24.30
CA PRO A 47 -8.35 16.05 23.47
C PRO A 47 -7.56 14.76 23.20
N PRO A 48 -7.10 14.53 21.96
CA PRO A 48 -6.27 13.37 21.67
C PRO A 48 -4.98 13.45 22.48
N THR A 49 -4.74 12.46 23.33
CA THR A 49 -3.50 12.33 24.10
C THR A 49 -2.46 11.63 23.22
N GLY A 50 -1.50 12.39 22.71
CA GLY A 50 -0.46 11.87 21.81
C GLY A 50 -0.94 11.67 20.36
N THR A 51 -0.45 10.62 19.71
CA THR A 51 -0.79 10.32 18.31
C THR A 51 -2.18 9.70 18.20
N MET A 52 -3.05 10.29 17.37
CA MET A 52 -4.38 9.73 17.11
C MET A 52 -4.28 8.35 16.47
N HIS A 53 -5.08 7.40 16.96
CA HIS A 53 -5.19 6.07 16.37
C HIS A 53 -5.81 6.14 14.97
N ASP A 54 -5.10 5.59 13.98
CA ASP A 54 -5.58 5.40 12.61
C ASP A 54 -5.81 3.90 12.33
N PRO A 55 -7.07 3.46 12.15
CA PRO A 55 -7.40 2.08 11.80
C PRO A 55 -6.78 1.62 10.47
N ALA A 56 -6.59 2.50 9.50
CA ALA A 56 -5.99 2.14 8.21
C ALA A 56 -4.51 1.79 8.38
N LEU A 57 -3.79 2.60 9.16
CA LEU A 57 -2.40 2.34 9.50
C LEU A 57 -2.25 1.05 10.32
N GLN A 58 -3.13 0.83 11.30
CA GLN A 58 -3.13 -0.42 12.07
C GLN A 58 -3.32 -1.64 11.15
N ARG A 59 -4.31 -1.61 10.25
CA ARG A 59 -4.55 -2.71 9.29
C ARG A 59 -3.34 -2.97 8.41
N TRP A 60 -2.64 -1.91 7.98
CA TRP A 60 -1.43 -2.05 7.17
C TRP A 60 -0.30 -2.74 7.94
N TYR A 61 -0.11 -2.40 9.22
CA TYR A 61 0.84 -3.12 10.07
C TYR A 61 0.41 -4.57 10.28
N SER A 62 -0.86 -4.81 10.62
CA SER A 62 -1.40 -6.15 10.83
C SER A 62 -1.21 -7.03 9.60
N ALA A 63 -1.50 -6.53 8.41
CA ALA A 63 -1.35 -7.27 7.15
C ALA A 63 0.10 -7.73 6.88
N ARG A 64 1.10 -7.08 7.48
CA ARG A 64 2.50 -7.49 7.36
C ARG A 64 2.95 -8.52 8.37
N VAL A 65 2.27 -8.60 9.50
CA VAL A 65 2.63 -9.54 10.56
C VAL A 65 1.87 -10.85 10.38
N THR A 66 0.68 -10.82 9.79
CA THR A 66 -0.19 -11.99 9.61
C THR A 66 0.06 -12.79 8.32
N TYR A 67 1.18 -12.58 7.61
CA TYR A 67 1.46 -13.28 6.34
C TYR A 67 1.41 -14.81 6.46
N ALA A 68 1.84 -15.37 7.60
CA ALA A 68 1.87 -16.81 7.81
C ALA A 68 0.48 -17.46 7.73
N GLU A 69 -0.57 -16.75 8.15
CA GLU A 69 -1.96 -17.25 8.14
C GLU A 69 -2.53 -17.35 6.71
N TYR A 70 -2.04 -16.49 5.80
CA TYR A 70 -2.51 -16.41 4.43
C TYR A 70 -1.60 -17.13 3.43
N LEU A 71 -0.47 -17.70 3.89
CA LEU A 71 0.47 -18.40 3.04
C LEU A 71 -0.13 -19.74 2.59
N GLN A 72 -0.54 -19.83 1.33
CA GLN A 72 -1.00 -21.08 0.75
C GLN A 72 0.18 -21.95 0.29
N PRO A 73 0.17 -23.26 0.60
CA PRO A 73 1.20 -24.16 0.10
C PRO A 73 1.10 -24.22 -1.43
N SER A 74 2.17 -23.81 -2.12
CA SER A 74 2.24 -23.78 -3.58
C SER A 74 3.57 -24.37 -4.06
N PRO A 75 3.57 -25.27 -5.06
CA PRO A 75 4.81 -25.82 -5.63
C PRO A 75 5.76 -24.74 -6.14
N LYS A 76 5.23 -23.66 -6.73
CA LYS A 76 6.02 -22.51 -7.21
C LYS A 76 6.77 -21.83 -6.07
N MET A 77 6.11 -21.64 -4.93
CA MET A 77 6.73 -21.02 -3.75
C MET A 77 7.81 -21.92 -3.15
N GLY A 78 7.57 -23.24 -3.12
CA GLY A 78 8.55 -24.22 -2.68
C GLY A 78 9.82 -24.22 -3.54
N LEU A 79 9.69 -24.19 -4.86
CA LEU A 79 10.83 -24.11 -5.78
C LEU A 79 11.63 -22.81 -5.62
N LEU A 80 10.95 -21.67 -5.44
CA LEU A 80 11.61 -20.38 -5.18
C LEU A 80 12.39 -20.41 -3.86
N ALA A 81 11.80 -20.98 -2.80
CA ALA A 81 12.47 -21.13 -1.52
C ALA A 81 13.70 -22.03 -1.63
N LEU A 82 13.59 -23.18 -2.29
CA LEU A 82 14.71 -24.09 -2.54
C LEU A 82 15.83 -23.42 -3.36
N GLY A 83 15.48 -22.67 -4.40
CA GLY A 83 16.46 -21.91 -5.19
C GLY A 83 17.19 -20.89 -4.33
N PHE A 84 16.47 -20.08 -3.55
CA PHE A 84 17.05 -19.07 -2.69
C PHE A 84 17.93 -19.70 -1.60
N PHE A 85 17.38 -20.55 -0.74
CA PHE A 85 18.16 -21.14 0.36
C PHE A 85 19.24 -22.10 -0.13
N GLY A 86 19.00 -22.85 -1.20
CA GLY A 86 19.98 -23.75 -1.80
C GLY A 86 21.19 -23.01 -2.35
N THR A 87 20.98 -21.91 -3.10
CA THR A 87 22.09 -21.11 -3.66
C THR A 87 22.94 -20.48 -2.55
N PHE A 88 22.31 -19.84 -1.56
CA PHE A 88 23.04 -19.28 -0.43
C PHE A 88 23.77 -20.35 0.39
N GLY A 89 23.16 -21.51 0.60
CA GLY A 89 23.79 -22.64 1.29
C GLY A 89 25.02 -23.19 0.56
N ILE A 90 24.95 -23.33 -0.77
CA ILE A 90 26.07 -23.76 -1.60
C ILE A 90 27.20 -22.72 -1.55
N ILE A 91 26.89 -21.43 -1.74
CA ILE A 91 27.89 -20.36 -1.68
C ILE A 91 28.59 -20.35 -0.32
N TYR A 92 27.82 -20.42 0.77
CA TYR A 92 28.37 -20.47 2.12
C TYR A 92 29.27 -21.70 2.32
N GLY A 93 28.81 -22.88 1.89
CA GLY A 93 29.58 -24.13 1.98
C GLY A 93 30.89 -24.06 1.21
N LEU A 94 30.89 -23.51 -0.01
CA LEU A 94 32.10 -23.34 -0.81
C LEU A 94 33.09 -22.36 -0.17
N ILE A 95 32.62 -21.25 0.40
CA ILE A 95 33.46 -20.30 1.14
C ILE A 95 34.05 -20.96 2.40
N ALA A 96 33.26 -21.75 3.11
CA ALA A 96 33.69 -22.44 4.32
C ALA A 96 34.71 -23.55 4.06
N LEU A 97 34.62 -24.23 2.90
CA LEU A 97 35.56 -25.27 2.48
C LEU A 97 36.89 -24.71 1.93
N ASN A 98 36.91 -23.46 1.45
CA ASN A 98 38.09 -22.78 0.93
C ASN A 98 38.84 -21.93 1.99
N ARG A 99 38.44 -22.01 3.26
CA ARG A 99 39.12 -21.41 4.42
C ARG A 99 39.91 -22.46 5.16
#